data_AF-A0A2P6W9D0-F1
#
_entry.id   AF-A0A2P6W9D0-F1
#
_cell.length_a   1.000
_cell.length_b   1.000
_cell.length_c   1.000
_cell.angle_alpha   90.00
_cell.angle_beta   90.00
_cell.angle_gamma   90.00
#
_symmetry.space_group_name_H-M   'P 1'
#
loop_
_entity.id
_entity.type
_entity.pdbx_description
1 polymer ?
#
loop_
_entity_poly.entity_id
_entity_poly.type
_entity_poly.pdbx_seq_one_letter_code
_entity_poly.pdbx_strand_id
1 'polypeptide(L)'
;PSVKQVTDKKVTEILEEEGFGLDIPEDLQNLVDKAESIQDHIEENQKDEEAIRQLELTEAKVRKIASYHRDEGNIPKDWKYERDE
;
A
#
# COMPACT_ATOMS: atom_id res chain seq x y z
N PRO A 1 13.02 -21.27 -10.06
CA PRO A 1 14.25 -20.48 -9.81
C PRO A 1 13.92 -19.14 -9.15
N SER A 2 14.61 -18.79 -8.05
CA SER A 2 14.43 -17.49 -7.37
C SER A 2 15.26 -16.41 -8.06
N VAL A 3 14.69 -15.23 -8.30
CA VAL A 3 15.40 -14.08 -8.90
C VAL A 3 16.68 -13.77 -8.12
N LYS A 4 16.59 -13.75 -6.79
CA LYS A 4 17.72 -13.52 -5.89
C LYS A 4 18.86 -14.53 -6.07
N GLN A 5 18.56 -15.78 -6.40
CA GLN A 5 19.60 -16.81 -6.61
C GLN A 5 20.36 -16.64 -7.93
N VAL A 6 19.79 -15.90 -8.88
CA VAL A 6 20.34 -15.70 -10.22
C VAL A 6 21.05 -14.35 -10.33
N THR A 7 20.53 -13.33 -9.67
CA THR A 7 21.02 -11.94 -9.78
C THR A 7 21.69 -11.41 -8.51
N ASP A 8 21.69 -12.18 -7.42
CA ASP A 8 22.12 -11.77 -6.06
C ASP A 8 21.39 -10.54 -5.48
N LYS A 9 20.37 -10.02 -6.18
CA LYS A 9 19.59 -8.83 -5.81
C LYS A 9 18.11 -9.18 -5.61
N LYS A 10 17.42 -8.40 -4.78
CA LYS A 10 15.95 -8.41 -4.69
C LYS A 10 15.36 -7.77 -5.94
N VAL A 11 14.12 -8.14 -6.25
CA VAL A 11 13.37 -7.53 -7.37
C VAL A 11 13.23 -6.02 -7.19
N THR A 12 12.99 -5.56 -5.95
CA THR A 12 12.91 -4.13 -5.62
C THR A 12 14.21 -3.38 -5.93
N GLU A 13 15.37 -3.96 -5.59
CA GLU A 13 16.68 -3.36 -5.86
C GLU A 13 16.93 -3.23 -7.37
N ILE A 14 16.49 -4.22 -8.16
CA ILE A 14 16.61 -4.19 -9.63
C ILE A 14 15.72 -3.09 -10.22
N LEU A 15 14.48 -2.95 -9.72
CA LEU A 15 13.54 -1.92 -10.19
C LEU A 15 14.03 -0.51 -9.87
N GLU A 16 14.62 -0.30 -8.70
CA GLU A 16 15.23 0.98 -8.31
C GLU A 16 16.45 1.32 -9.20
N GLU A 17 17.32 0.34 -9.48
CA GLU A 17 18.50 0.53 -10.34
C GLU A 17 18.14 0.91 -11.78
N GLU A 18 17.05 0.34 -12.32
CA GLU A 18 16.57 0.62 -13.68
C GLU A 18 15.71 1.89 -13.76
N GLY A 19 15.52 2.61 -12.65
CA GLY A 19 14.75 3.86 -12.61
C GLY A 19 13.23 3.69 -12.60
N PHE A 20 12.74 2.48 -12.32
CA PHE A 20 11.32 2.16 -12.13
C PHE A 20 10.94 2.13 -10.64
N GLY A 21 11.70 2.79 -9.77
CA GLY A 21 11.36 2.93 -8.35
C GLY A 21 10.03 3.69 -8.21
N LEU A 22 9.08 3.10 -7.49
CA LEU A 22 7.82 3.75 -7.15
C LEU A 22 8.09 4.81 -6.07
N ASP A 23 7.47 5.99 -6.19
CA ASP A 23 7.55 7.06 -5.18
C ASP A 23 6.95 6.63 -3.82
N ILE A 24 6.03 5.66 -3.86
CA ILE A 24 5.42 5.02 -2.70
C ILE A 24 5.77 3.53 -2.74
N PRO A 25 6.17 2.91 -1.61
CA PRO A 25 6.41 1.48 -1.53
C PRO A 25 5.23 0.66 -2.08
N GLU A 26 5.54 -0.39 -2.86
CA GLU A 26 4.56 -1.23 -3.55
C GLU A 26 3.52 -1.84 -2.58
N ASP A 27 3.96 -2.25 -1.38
CA ASP A 27 3.09 -2.83 -0.37
C ASP A 27 2.10 -1.81 0.21
N LEU A 28 2.51 -0.55 0.39
CA LEU A 28 1.64 0.54 0.80
C LEU A 28 0.64 0.88 -0.31
N GLN A 29 1.10 0.98 -1.56
CA GLN A 29 0.24 1.23 -2.72
C GLN A 29 -0.86 0.17 -2.86
N ASN A 30 -0.49 -1.12 -2.81
CA ASN A 30 -1.45 -2.23 -2.90
C ASN A 30 -2.53 -2.19 -1.81
N LEU A 31 -2.20 -1.67 -0.61
CA LEU A 31 -3.17 -1.53 0.47
C LEU A 31 -4.12 -0.34 0.25
N VAL A 32 -3.61 0.74 -0.35
CA VAL A 32 -4.42 1.91 -0.75
C VAL A 32 -5.39 1.50 -1.86
N ASP A 33 -4.90 0.87 -2.94
CA ASP A 33 -5.75 0.39 -4.05
C ASP A 33 -6.86 -0.56 -3.56
N LYS A 34 -6.52 -1.41 -2.58
CA LYS A 34 -7.50 -2.30 -1.96
C LYS A 34 -8.55 -1.53 -1.15
N ALA A 35 -8.15 -0.47 -0.45
CA ALA A 35 -9.08 0.35 0.31
C ALA A 35 -10.06 1.08 -0.62
N GLU A 36 -9.56 1.64 -1.74
CA GLU A 36 -10.37 2.27 -2.79
C GLU A 36 -11.39 1.29 -3.38
N SER A 37 -10.95 0.08 -3.74
CA SER A 37 -11.87 -0.94 -4.28
C SER A 37 -12.96 -1.38 -3.29
N ILE A 38 -12.67 -1.41 -1.99
CA ILE A 38 -13.69 -1.71 -0.97
C ILE A 38 -14.65 -0.52 -0.81
N GLN A 39 -14.14 0.71 -0.92
CA GLN A 39 -14.95 1.92 -0.87
C GLN A 39 -15.95 1.95 -2.03
N ASP A 40 -15.50 1.71 -3.27
CA ASP A 40 -16.37 1.61 -4.45
C ASP A 40 -17.49 0.58 -4.25
N HIS A 41 -17.17 -0.57 -3.65
CA HIS A 41 -18.16 -1.61 -3.34
C HIS A 41 -19.20 -1.15 -2.30
N ILE A 42 -18.77 -0.40 -1.28
CA ILE A 42 -19.66 0.14 -0.23
C ILE A 42 -20.57 1.24 -0.79
N GLU A 43 -20.10 2.04 -1.74
CA GLU A 43 -20.92 3.08 -2.39
C GLU A 43 -22.16 2.48 -3.05
N GLU A 44 -22.00 1.32 -3.70
CA GLU A 44 -23.12 0.56 -4.26
C GLU A 44 -23.92 -0.23 -3.20
N ASN A 45 -23.25 -0.69 -2.13
CA ASN A 45 -23.79 -1.61 -1.13
C ASN A 45 -23.69 -1.08 0.31
N GLN A 46 -24.32 0.06 0.58
CA GLN A 46 -24.19 0.81 1.84
C GLN A 46 -24.57 0.05 3.13
N LYS A 47 -25.23 -1.11 3.03
CA LYS A 47 -25.66 -1.94 4.19
C LYS A 47 -24.76 -3.16 4.41
N ASP A 48 -23.70 -3.30 3.64
CA ASP A 48 -22.73 -4.38 3.79
C ASP A 48 -21.79 -4.09 4.97
N GLU A 49 -22.24 -4.45 6.16
CA GLU A 49 -21.49 -4.29 7.42
C GLU A 49 -20.14 -5.03 7.41
N GLU A 50 -20.03 -6.13 6.65
CA GLU A 50 -18.79 -6.88 6.54
C GLU A 50 -17.76 -6.12 5.70
N ALA A 51 -18.19 -5.54 4.57
CA ALA A 51 -17.34 -4.68 3.75
C ALA A 51 -16.88 -3.43 4.50
N ILE A 52 -17.78 -2.78 5.26
CA ILE A 52 -17.44 -1.61 6.10
C ILE A 52 -16.36 -1.98 7.12
N ARG A 53 -16.53 -3.09 7.84
CA ARG A 53 -15.51 -3.58 8.78
C ARG A 53 -14.19 -3.92 8.07
N GLN A 54 -14.26 -4.51 6.88
CA GLN A 54 -13.08 -4.86 6.09
C GLN A 54 -12.33 -3.61 5.62
N LEU A 55 -13.03 -2.52 5.29
CA LEU A 55 -12.45 -1.22 4.99
C LEU A 55 -11.69 -0.68 6.21
N GLU A 56 -12.33 -0.62 7.38
CA GLU A 56 -11.69 -0.13 8.62
C GLU A 56 -10.40 -0.88 8.97
N LEU A 57 -10.40 -2.21 8.82
CA LEU A 57 -9.22 -3.05 9.04
C LEU A 57 -8.11 -2.78 8.01
N THR A 58 -8.49 -2.57 6.75
CA THR A 58 -7.54 -2.27 5.66
C THR A 58 -6.88 -0.92 5.92
N GLU A 59 -7.63 0.10 6.30
CA GLU A 59 -7.10 1.41 6.64
C GLU A 59 -6.20 1.41 7.88
N ALA A 60 -6.58 0.67 8.92
CA ALA A 60 -5.72 0.49 10.08
C ALA A 60 -4.37 -0.12 9.68
N LYS A 61 -4.38 -1.05 8.70
CA LYS A 61 -3.16 -1.64 8.14
C LYS A 61 -2.37 -0.64 7.30
N VAL A 62 -3.03 0.16 6.44
CA VAL A 62 -2.40 1.26 5.70
C VAL A 62 -1.66 2.20 6.65
N ARG A 63 -2.32 2.69 7.70
CA ARG A 63 -1.71 3.59 8.71
C ARG A 63 -0.49 2.97 9.39
N LYS A 64 -0.55 1.67 9.69
CA LYS A 64 0.57 0.94 10.30
C LYS A 64 1.77 0.83 9.36
N ILE A 65 1.55 0.44 8.11
CA ILE A 65 2.62 0.29 7.11
C ILE A 65 3.21 1.65 6.73
N ALA A 66 2.37 2.67 6.58
CA ALA A 66 2.83 4.04 6.40
C ALA A 66 3.69 4.54 7.57
N SER A 67 3.36 4.20 8.82
CA SER A 67 4.23 4.53 9.95
C SER A 67 5.60 3.89 9.83
N TYR A 68 5.65 2.60 9.47
CA TYR A 68 6.90 1.88 9.29
C TYR A 68 7.79 2.52 8.21
N HIS A 69 7.21 2.85 7.04
CA HIS A 69 7.98 3.48 5.97
C HIS A 69 8.37 4.94 6.25
N ARG A 70 7.60 5.68 7.05
CA ARG A 70 8.01 6.99 7.56
C ARG A 70 9.21 6.89 8.49
N ASP A 71 9.25 5.86 9.34
CA ASP A 71 10.35 5.61 10.26
C ASP A 71 11.62 5.15 9.52
N GLU A 72 11.47 4.35 8.45
CA GLU A 72 12.58 3.96 7.57
C GLU A 72 13.06 5.08 6.63
N GLY A 73 12.22 6.09 6.37
CA GLY A 73 12.53 7.21 5.48
C GLY A 73 12.23 6.93 4.00
N ASN A 74 11.46 5.88 3.70
CA ASN A 74 11.07 5.52 2.33
C ASN A 74 9.91 6.38 1.80
N ILE A 75 9.21 7.11 2.69
CA ILE A 75 8.15 8.06 2.31
C ILE A 75 8.28 9.37 3.10
N PRO A 76 7.70 10.48 2.62
CA PRO A 76 7.71 11.76 3.33
C PRO A 76 7.12 11.65 4.74
N LYS A 77 7.69 12.38 5.71
CA LYS A 77 7.24 12.33 7.13
C LYS A 77 5.82 12.88 7.32
N ASP A 78 5.43 13.79 6.44
CA ASP A 78 4.12 14.40 6.32
C ASP A 78 3.13 13.56 5.53
N TRP A 79 3.56 12.41 4.97
CA TRP A 79 2.65 11.49 4.29
C TRP A 79 1.53 11.05 5.23
N LYS A 80 0.30 11.18 4.74
CA LYS A 80 -0.91 10.85 5.47
C LYS A 80 -1.89 10.20 4.49
N TYR A 81 -2.51 9.12 4.95
CA TYR A 81 -3.65 8.54 4.24
C TYR A 81 -4.86 9.45 4.43
N GLU A 82 -5.29 10.08 3.35
CA GLU A 82 -6.52 10.87 3.28
C GLU A 82 -7.50 10.13 2.36
N ARG A 83 -8.76 10.07 2.79
CA ARG A 83 -9.83 9.63 1.89
C ARG A 83 -10.15 10.83 1.02
N ASP A 84 -10.12 10.66 -0.30
CA ASP A 84 -10.80 11.62 -1.16
C ASP A 84 -12.30 11.50 -0.87
N GLU A 85 -12.88 12.58 -0.32
CA GLU A 85 -14.33 12.74 -0.12
C GLU A 85 -15.04 13.19 -1.41
#